data_AF-A0A1G8UW24-F1
#
_entry.id   AF-A0A1G8UW24-F1
#
_cell.length_a   1.000
_cell.length_b   1.000
_cell.length_c   1.000
_cell.angle_alpha   90.00
_cell.angle_beta   90.00
_cell.angle_gamma   90.00
#
_symmetry.space_group_name_H-M   'P 1'
#
loop_
_entity.id
_entity.type
_entity.pdbx_description
1 polymer ?
#
loop_
_entity_poly.entity_id
_entity_poly.type
_entity_poly.pdbx_seq_one_letter_code
_entity_poly.pdbx_strand_id
1 'polypeptide(L)'
;MENTGLVLEGGGSRGIYTAGVLRHLMETDMYLPYVVGVSAGACNGSSYISKQMDRNRAVLVDYVKHPEYLSLRNLIRKRQLFGMDFLFDTLPNRLEPFDYQTFETAEEDFEVGTTDCMTGEPVFYDKKGYNDDMLTLMRASSSLPMVAPAVPFADRMLMDGGIASPIPIDRSVSKGNKKHVVVLTQVRDYVKKPQSVGWYMRRKYRQFPGLLKAMERRHHVYNETLSYIREEEKKGNVFVISPSLSPGVGRVERNRDKLTTLYRQGIEDARELEVSLKEFLA
;
A
#
# COMPACT_ATOMS: atom_id res chain seq x y z
N MET A 1 -22.47 7.12 -5.20
CA MET A 1 -21.20 6.47 -4.83
C MET A 1 -21.30 5.56 -3.59
N GLU A 2 -22.44 5.43 -2.91
CA GLU A 2 -22.59 4.50 -1.77
C GLU A 2 -22.18 3.06 -2.15
N ASN A 3 -21.55 2.33 -1.22
CA ASN A 3 -21.05 0.96 -1.41
C ASN A 3 -19.96 0.81 -2.49
N THR A 4 -19.04 1.77 -2.57
CA THR A 4 -17.87 1.71 -3.47
C THR A 4 -16.59 1.70 -2.65
N GLY A 5 -15.69 0.75 -2.96
CA GLY A 5 -14.40 0.66 -2.30
C GLY A 5 -13.22 1.00 -3.21
N LEU A 6 -12.31 1.83 -2.71
CA LEU A 6 -10.98 2.08 -3.27
C LEU A 6 -9.98 1.09 -2.68
N VAL A 7 -9.37 0.27 -3.53
CA VAL A 7 -8.45 -0.80 -3.14
C VAL A 7 -7.05 -0.46 -3.65
N LEU A 8 -6.10 -0.32 -2.72
CA LEU A 8 -4.74 0.16 -3.02
C LEU A 8 -3.70 -0.96 -2.83
N GLU A 9 -3.08 -1.39 -3.93
CA GLU A 9 -2.02 -2.42 -3.92
C GLU A 9 -0.77 -1.96 -3.14
N GLY A 10 -0.15 -2.90 -2.43
CA GLY A 10 1.19 -2.71 -1.86
C GLY A 10 2.31 -2.70 -2.92
N GLY A 11 3.09 -1.61 -2.96
CA GLY A 11 4.07 -1.39 -4.03
C GLY A 11 5.54 -1.26 -3.63
N GLY A 12 5.83 -1.00 -2.35
CA GLY A 12 7.10 -0.35 -1.97
C GLY A 12 7.24 0.98 -2.71
N SER A 13 8.43 1.29 -3.25
CA SER A 13 8.64 2.49 -4.07
C SER A 13 7.72 2.61 -5.29
N ARG A 14 7.17 1.50 -5.81
CA ARG A 14 6.18 1.53 -6.92
C ARG A 14 4.86 2.18 -6.52
N GLY A 15 4.58 2.31 -5.22
CA GLY A 15 3.44 3.04 -4.71
C GLY A 15 3.44 4.52 -5.11
N ILE A 16 4.55 5.06 -5.62
CA ILE A 16 4.55 6.40 -6.22
C ILE A 16 3.58 6.53 -7.40
N TYR A 17 3.31 5.44 -8.13
CA TYR A 17 2.26 5.41 -9.15
C TYR A 17 0.89 5.71 -8.54
N THR A 18 0.54 4.98 -7.48
CA THR A 18 -0.70 5.18 -6.73
C THR A 18 -0.79 6.60 -6.17
N ALA A 19 0.31 7.21 -5.73
CA ALA A 19 0.31 8.61 -5.32
C ALA A 19 -0.11 9.57 -6.45
N GLY A 20 0.32 9.30 -7.69
CA GLY A 20 -0.10 10.06 -8.87
C GLY A 20 -1.58 9.88 -9.19
N VAL A 21 -2.08 8.63 -9.12
CA VAL A 21 -3.51 8.33 -9.30
C VAL A 21 -4.35 9.08 -8.27
N LEU A 22 -4.02 8.96 -6.98
CA LEU A 22 -4.78 9.58 -5.90
C LEU A 22 -4.71 11.11 -5.94
N ARG A 23 -3.60 11.69 -6.41
CA ARG A 23 -3.53 13.12 -6.68
C ARG A 23 -4.61 13.55 -7.67
N HIS A 24 -4.72 12.87 -8.80
CA HIS A 24 -5.71 13.22 -9.80
C HIS A 24 -7.16 13.05 -9.29
N LEU A 25 -7.42 11.99 -8.51
CA LEU A 25 -8.72 11.83 -7.86
C LEU A 25 -9.04 13.00 -6.91
N MET A 26 -8.06 13.45 -6.10
CA MET A 26 -8.24 14.61 -5.24
C MET A 26 -8.41 15.92 -6.02
N GLU A 27 -7.67 16.13 -7.13
CA GLU A 27 -7.82 17.30 -8.02
C GLU A 27 -9.23 17.42 -8.62
N THR A 28 -9.93 16.29 -8.75
CA THR A 28 -11.30 16.20 -9.28
C THR A 28 -12.37 16.03 -8.20
N ASP A 29 -12.00 16.24 -6.92
CA ASP A 29 -12.87 16.11 -5.74
C ASP A 29 -13.53 14.73 -5.61
N MET A 30 -12.86 13.69 -6.12
CA MET A 30 -13.35 12.32 -6.11
C MET A 30 -12.84 11.59 -4.87
N TYR A 31 -13.65 11.59 -3.82
CA TYR A 31 -13.41 10.87 -2.55
C TYR A 31 -14.29 9.62 -2.44
N LEU A 32 -13.67 8.43 -2.48
CA LEU A 32 -14.40 7.17 -2.36
C LEU A 32 -14.71 6.85 -0.89
N PRO A 33 -15.94 6.38 -0.57
CA PRO A 33 -16.41 6.31 0.81
C PRO A 33 -15.73 5.22 1.65
N TYR A 34 -15.13 4.22 0.99
CA TYR A 34 -14.35 3.18 1.66
C TYR A 34 -12.99 3.04 0.98
N VAL A 35 -11.91 3.08 1.74
CA VAL A 35 -10.53 2.95 1.26
C VAL A 35 -9.82 1.84 2.05
N VAL A 36 -9.19 0.92 1.35
CA VAL A 36 -8.35 -0.12 1.97
C VAL A 36 -7.01 -0.22 1.26
N GLY A 37 -5.94 -0.23 2.06
CA GLY A 37 -4.58 -0.29 1.53
C GLY A 37 -3.67 -1.16 2.36
N VAL A 38 -2.60 -1.65 1.71
CA VAL A 38 -1.49 -2.35 2.38
C VAL A 38 -0.15 -1.71 2.00
N SER A 39 0.80 -1.66 2.92
CA SER A 39 2.15 -1.14 2.70
C SER A 39 2.09 0.28 2.11
N ALA A 40 2.79 0.54 1.00
CA ALA A 40 2.71 1.81 0.29
C ALA A 40 1.27 2.23 -0.09
N GLY A 41 0.37 1.28 -0.37
CA GLY A 41 -1.04 1.56 -0.61
C GLY A 41 -1.75 2.14 0.62
N ALA A 42 -1.43 1.65 1.82
CA ALA A 42 -1.94 2.21 3.08
C ALA A 42 -1.42 3.63 3.33
N CYS A 43 -0.12 3.87 3.16
CA CYS A 43 0.46 5.21 3.30
C CYS A 43 -0.11 6.21 2.28
N ASN A 44 -0.33 5.73 1.05
CA ASN A 44 -0.96 6.56 0.03
C ASN A 44 -2.42 6.88 0.36
N GLY A 45 -3.17 5.86 0.78
CA GLY A 45 -4.55 6.00 1.23
C GLY A 45 -4.68 6.96 2.42
N SER A 46 -3.78 6.91 3.40
CA SER A 46 -3.87 7.82 4.54
C SER A 46 -3.72 9.29 4.16
N SER A 47 -2.84 9.61 3.21
CA SER A 47 -2.70 10.99 2.73
C SER A 47 -3.87 11.42 1.83
N TYR A 48 -4.52 10.47 1.16
CA TYR A 48 -5.74 10.73 0.40
C TYR A 48 -6.92 11.05 1.33
N ILE A 49 -7.08 10.29 2.41
CA ILE A 49 -8.06 10.55 3.47
C ILE A 49 -7.79 11.91 4.16
N SER A 50 -6.52 12.26 4.37
CA SER A 50 -6.14 13.57 4.92
C SER A 50 -6.11 14.71 3.88
N LYS A 51 -6.52 14.47 2.63
CA LYS A 51 -6.58 15.44 1.52
C LYS A 51 -5.22 16.09 1.18
N GLN A 52 -4.12 15.42 1.47
CA GLN A 52 -2.76 15.92 1.27
C GLN A 52 -2.19 15.48 -0.09
N MET A 53 -2.60 16.17 -1.16
CA MET A 53 -2.33 15.82 -2.57
C MET A 53 -0.86 15.56 -2.90
N ASP A 54 0.06 16.35 -2.34
CA ASP A 54 1.50 16.29 -2.69
C ASP A 54 2.36 15.47 -1.73
N ARG A 55 1.80 15.07 -0.60
CA ARG A 55 2.58 14.53 0.53
C ARG A 55 3.33 13.27 0.16
N ASN A 56 2.65 12.29 -0.46
CA ASN A 56 3.30 11.03 -0.82
C ASN A 56 4.40 11.21 -1.87
N ARG A 57 4.22 12.15 -2.80
CA ARG A 57 5.26 12.48 -3.78
C ARG A 57 6.47 13.10 -3.07
N ALA A 58 6.27 14.03 -2.15
CA ALA A 58 7.35 14.61 -1.36
C ALA A 58 8.11 13.51 -0.58
N VAL A 59 7.40 12.67 0.17
CA VAL A 59 7.98 11.55 0.94
C VAL A 59 8.77 10.60 0.05
N LEU A 60 8.19 10.13 -1.05
CA LEU A 60 8.79 9.09 -1.89
C LEU A 60 9.85 9.61 -2.86
N VAL A 61 9.84 10.90 -3.25
CA VAL A 61 10.77 11.47 -4.24
C VAL A 61 11.81 12.38 -3.57
N ASP A 62 11.37 13.36 -2.79
CA ASP A 62 12.28 14.39 -2.27
C ASP A 62 13.15 13.82 -1.16
N TYR A 63 12.57 13.00 -0.28
CA TYR A 63 13.30 12.39 0.84
C TYR A 63 13.99 11.05 0.51
N VAL A 64 13.85 10.50 -0.69
CA VAL A 64 14.43 9.18 -1.06
C VAL A 64 15.96 9.10 -0.95
N LYS A 65 16.63 10.25 -1.08
CA LYS A 65 18.09 10.39 -0.93
C LYS A 65 18.51 10.81 0.48
N HIS A 66 17.56 11.09 1.38
CA HIS A 66 17.88 11.44 2.76
C HIS A 66 18.64 10.28 3.43
N PRO A 67 19.73 10.54 4.18
CA PRO A 67 20.58 9.50 4.74
C PRO A 67 19.84 8.55 5.70
N GLU A 68 18.76 9.01 6.31
CA GLU A 68 17.94 8.20 7.22
C GLU A 68 16.78 7.47 6.52
N TYR A 69 16.47 7.79 5.26
CA TYR A 69 15.39 7.17 4.51
C TYR A 69 15.72 5.70 4.16
N LEU A 70 16.89 5.48 3.55
CA LEU A 70 17.45 4.17 3.23
C LEU A 70 18.89 4.10 3.74
N SER A 71 19.05 3.61 4.96
CA SER A 71 20.33 3.66 5.68
C SER A 71 20.96 2.27 5.77
N LEU A 72 21.96 2.03 4.92
CA LEU A 72 22.85 0.85 5.02
C LEU A 72 23.59 0.81 6.37
N ARG A 73 23.84 1.98 6.98
CA ARG A 73 24.40 2.09 8.33
C ARG A 73 23.43 1.57 9.39
N ASN A 74 22.13 1.84 9.24
CA ASN A 74 21.09 1.26 10.09
C ASN A 74 20.87 -0.24 9.80
N LEU A 75 21.15 -0.72 8.58
CA LEU A 75 21.12 -2.15 8.29
C LEU A 75 22.17 -2.91 9.11
N ILE A 76 23.37 -2.35 9.26
CA ILE A 76 24.45 -2.95 10.04
C ILE A 76 24.20 -2.79 11.55
N ARG A 77 23.75 -1.61 12.01
CA ARG A 77 23.62 -1.30 13.44
C ARG A 77 22.28 -1.72 14.08
N LYS A 78 21.18 -1.60 13.34
CA LYS A 78 19.79 -1.82 13.81
C LYS A 78 19.07 -2.94 13.05
N ARG A 79 19.71 -3.58 12.06
CA ARG A 79 19.09 -4.56 11.14
C ARG A 79 17.85 -4.01 10.40
N GLN A 80 17.86 -2.70 10.12
CA GLN A 80 16.79 -1.96 9.44
C GLN A 80 17.35 -1.26 8.21
N LEU A 81 16.83 -1.57 7.01
CA LEU A 81 17.25 -0.90 5.78
C LEU A 81 16.45 0.40 5.54
N PHE A 82 15.14 0.38 5.78
CA PHE A 82 14.34 1.61 5.87
C PHE A 82 14.49 2.22 7.26
N GLY A 83 14.69 3.53 7.36
CA GLY A 83 14.56 4.22 8.62
C GLY A 83 13.09 4.32 9.01
N MET A 84 12.55 3.25 9.63
CA MET A 84 11.15 3.24 10.06
C MET A 84 10.86 4.37 11.05
N ASP A 85 11.83 4.70 11.91
CA ASP A 85 11.74 5.85 12.82
C ASP A 85 11.71 7.16 12.01
N PHE A 86 12.49 7.26 10.93
CA PHE A 86 12.44 8.43 10.05
C PHE A 86 11.10 8.56 9.30
N LEU A 87 10.59 7.45 8.74
CA LEU A 87 9.36 7.43 7.95
C LEU A 87 8.08 7.62 8.77
N PHE A 88 8.04 7.08 10.00
CA PHE A 88 6.83 7.02 10.82
C PHE A 88 6.89 7.87 12.09
N ASP A 89 8.00 8.59 12.33
CA ASP A 89 8.09 9.60 13.40
C ASP A 89 8.65 10.92 12.84
N THR A 90 9.90 10.96 12.37
CA THR A 90 10.53 12.22 11.93
C THR A 90 9.80 12.92 10.78
N LEU A 91 9.43 12.19 9.73
CA LEU A 91 8.73 12.75 8.57
C LEU A 91 7.35 13.30 8.94
N PRO A 92 6.40 12.49 9.45
CA PRO A 92 5.04 12.94 9.73
C PRO A 92 4.95 13.98 10.85
N ASN A 93 5.95 14.09 11.73
CA ASN A 93 5.89 15.02 12.87
C ASN A 93 6.78 16.27 12.69
N ARG A 94 7.67 16.33 11.68
CA ARG A 94 8.64 17.45 11.55
C ARG A 94 8.89 17.93 10.12
N LEU A 95 9.20 17.01 9.20
CA LEU A 95 9.71 17.38 7.88
C LEU A 95 8.63 17.48 6.81
N GLU A 96 7.65 16.58 6.86
CA GLU A 96 6.50 16.54 5.96
C GLU A 96 5.24 16.24 6.81
N PRO A 97 4.75 17.24 7.57
CA PRO A 97 3.73 17.03 8.60
C PRO A 97 2.48 16.34 8.07
N PHE A 98 2.02 15.32 8.78
CA PHE A 98 0.76 14.66 8.48
C PHE A 98 -0.39 15.46 9.10
N ASP A 99 -1.46 15.67 8.34
CA ASP A 99 -2.67 16.35 8.82
C ASP A 99 -3.57 15.35 9.57
N TYR A 100 -3.26 15.15 10.85
CA TYR A 100 -4.03 14.29 11.73
C TYR A 100 -5.47 14.78 11.86
N GLN A 101 -5.71 16.09 11.99
CA GLN A 101 -7.06 16.61 12.19
C GLN A 101 -7.98 16.26 11.02
N THR A 102 -7.54 16.50 9.78
CA THR A 102 -8.32 16.14 8.59
C THR A 102 -8.48 14.63 8.49
N PHE A 103 -7.42 13.86 8.73
CA PHE A 103 -7.48 12.40 8.70
C PHE A 103 -8.51 11.84 9.70
N GLU A 104 -8.50 12.31 10.93
CA GLU A 104 -9.35 11.84 12.03
C GLU A 104 -10.83 12.13 11.77
N THR A 105 -11.11 13.36 11.34
CA THR A 105 -12.46 13.87 11.09
C THR A 105 -13.04 13.45 9.74
N ALA A 106 -12.22 12.91 8.82
CA ALA A 106 -12.67 12.38 7.54
C ALA A 106 -13.79 11.35 7.70
N GLU A 107 -14.86 11.49 6.93
CA GLU A 107 -16.05 10.64 6.98
C GLU A 107 -15.81 9.28 6.34
N GLU A 108 -14.90 9.24 5.36
CA GLU A 108 -14.48 8.07 4.63
C GLU A 108 -13.94 6.99 5.58
N ASP A 109 -14.41 5.76 5.38
CA ASP A 109 -13.86 4.61 6.08
C ASP A 109 -12.50 4.27 5.49
N PHE A 110 -11.52 4.05 6.36
CA PHE A 110 -10.17 3.68 5.97
C PHE A 110 -9.69 2.47 6.76
N GLU A 111 -9.15 1.47 6.08
CA GLU A 111 -8.57 0.28 6.69
C GLU A 111 -7.13 0.02 6.22
N VAL A 112 -6.28 -0.31 7.20
CA VAL A 112 -4.88 -0.69 6.99
C VAL A 112 -4.74 -2.21 7.12
N GLY A 113 -4.31 -2.87 6.05
CA GLY A 113 -4.03 -4.31 6.08
C GLY A 113 -2.61 -4.62 6.54
N THR A 114 -2.48 -5.65 7.37
CA THR A 114 -1.20 -6.18 7.89
C THR A 114 -1.19 -7.71 7.76
N THR A 115 -0.04 -8.33 7.96
CA THR A 115 0.10 -9.80 8.04
C THR A 115 0.39 -10.20 9.49
N ASP A 116 -0.44 -11.07 10.06
CA ASP A 116 -0.12 -11.70 11.35
C ASP A 116 0.99 -12.74 11.14
N CYS A 117 2.10 -12.57 11.84
CA CYS A 117 3.29 -13.42 11.68
C CYS A 117 3.08 -14.85 12.19
N MET A 118 2.13 -15.06 13.11
CA MET A 118 1.84 -16.36 13.71
C MET A 118 0.91 -17.18 12.81
N THR A 119 -0.17 -16.58 12.34
CA THR A 119 -1.19 -17.27 11.51
C THR A 119 -0.86 -17.23 10.01
N GLY A 120 -0.21 -16.16 9.54
CA GLY A 120 0.04 -15.89 8.13
C GLY A 120 -1.16 -15.26 7.41
N GLU A 121 -2.22 -14.96 8.13
CA GLU A 121 -3.46 -14.40 7.61
C GLU A 121 -3.43 -12.87 7.62
N PRO A 122 -4.17 -12.22 6.70
CA PRO A 122 -4.29 -10.77 6.72
C PRO A 122 -5.15 -10.31 7.90
N VAL A 123 -4.73 -9.22 8.54
CA VAL A 123 -5.49 -8.54 9.61
C VAL A 123 -5.67 -7.08 9.23
N PHE A 124 -6.91 -6.60 9.29
CA PHE A 124 -7.28 -5.24 8.90
C PHE A 124 -7.71 -4.44 10.12
N TYR A 125 -7.22 -3.21 10.21
CA TYR A 125 -7.52 -2.29 11.29
C TYR A 125 -8.17 -1.04 10.71
N ASP A 126 -9.34 -0.68 11.23
CA ASP A 126 -10.08 0.49 10.78
C ASP A 126 -9.65 1.76 11.52
N LYS A 127 -9.68 2.88 10.80
CA LYS A 127 -9.32 4.21 11.32
C LYS A 127 -10.11 4.59 12.58
N LYS A 128 -11.41 4.32 12.60
CA LYS A 128 -12.33 4.76 13.67
C LYS A 128 -12.03 4.04 15.00
N GLY A 129 -11.70 2.75 14.95
CA GLY A 129 -11.39 1.93 16.12
C GLY A 129 -9.95 2.07 16.65
N TYR A 130 -9.01 2.53 15.81
CA TYR A 130 -7.57 2.51 16.12
C TYR A 130 -6.86 3.82 15.78
N ASN A 131 -7.55 4.95 15.94
CA ASN A 131 -7.10 6.26 15.49
C ASN A 131 -5.68 6.62 15.99
N ASP A 132 -5.47 6.55 17.30
CA ASP A 132 -4.19 6.85 17.95
C ASP A 132 -3.05 5.90 17.55
N ASP A 133 -3.40 4.73 17.01
CA ASP A 133 -2.48 3.66 16.61
C ASP A 133 -2.20 3.61 15.10
N MET A 134 -2.85 4.46 14.29
CA MET A 134 -2.76 4.38 12.83
C MET A 134 -1.33 4.50 12.30
N LEU A 135 -0.48 5.34 12.89
CA LEU A 135 0.93 5.41 12.53
C LEU A 135 1.66 4.09 12.78
N THR A 136 1.42 3.46 13.94
CA THR A 136 2.00 2.16 14.30
C THR A 136 1.53 1.06 13.36
N LEU A 137 0.25 1.10 12.98
CA LEU A 137 -0.36 0.14 12.06
C LEU A 137 0.13 0.33 10.61
N MET A 138 0.31 1.57 10.14
CA MET A 138 0.96 1.84 8.86
C MET A 138 2.44 1.41 8.85
N ARG A 139 3.15 1.60 9.97
CA ARG A 139 4.52 1.09 10.18
C ARG A 139 4.54 -0.43 10.07
N ALA A 140 3.62 -1.13 10.74
CA ALA A 140 3.48 -2.58 10.64
C ALA A 140 3.17 -3.03 9.20
N SER A 141 2.21 -2.37 8.55
CA SER A 141 1.79 -2.61 7.17
C SER A 141 2.89 -2.42 6.13
N SER A 142 3.94 -1.64 6.47
CA SER A 142 5.13 -1.40 5.63
C SER A 142 6.39 -2.16 6.09
N SER A 143 6.29 -3.00 7.11
CA SER A 143 7.44 -3.70 7.69
C SER A 143 7.79 -4.98 6.92
N LEU A 144 8.60 -4.82 5.87
CA LEU A 144 9.03 -5.92 5.00
C LEU A 144 9.99 -6.89 5.72
N PRO A 145 9.85 -8.22 5.49
CA PRO A 145 10.82 -9.19 5.96
C PRO A 145 12.21 -8.85 5.44
N MET A 146 13.21 -9.02 6.32
CA MET A 146 14.64 -8.75 6.12
C MET A 146 15.03 -7.27 6.18
N VAL A 147 14.05 -6.39 6.11
CA VAL A 147 14.23 -4.95 5.92
C VAL A 147 13.82 -4.18 7.17
N ALA A 148 12.78 -4.64 7.87
CA ALA A 148 12.28 -4.08 9.13
C ALA A 148 11.92 -5.22 10.11
N PRO A 149 11.92 -4.96 11.44
CA PRO A 149 11.43 -5.93 12.42
C PRO A 149 9.91 -6.09 12.34
N ALA A 150 9.41 -7.21 12.86
CA ALA A 150 7.98 -7.35 13.11
C ALA A 150 7.55 -6.36 14.20
N VAL A 151 6.34 -5.82 14.07
CA VAL A 151 5.79 -4.80 14.98
C VAL A 151 4.82 -5.50 15.94
N PRO A 152 5.09 -5.51 17.26
CA PRO A 152 4.10 -5.98 18.23
C PRO A 152 2.94 -4.98 18.26
N PHE A 153 1.71 -5.49 18.19
CA PHE A 153 0.50 -4.69 18.32
C PHE A 153 -0.60 -5.55 18.94
N ALA A 154 -1.17 -5.08 20.06
CA ALA A 154 -2.02 -5.89 20.93
C ALA A 154 -1.36 -7.25 21.27
N ASP A 155 -2.04 -8.36 20.98
CA ASP A 155 -1.58 -9.73 21.20
C ASP A 155 -0.87 -10.35 19.97
N ARG A 156 -0.59 -9.55 18.92
CA ARG A 156 -0.06 -10.02 17.64
C ARG A 156 1.32 -9.49 17.33
N MET A 157 2.02 -10.24 16.49
CA MET A 157 3.23 -9.80 15.81
C MET A 157 2.89 -9.53 14.35
N LEU A 158 2.96 -8.27 13.92
CA LEU A 158 2.52 -7.83 12.60
C LEU A 158 3.69 -7.52 11.66
N MET A 159 3.50 -7.78 10.37
CA MET A 159 4.40 -7.39 9.28
C MET A 159 3.63 -6.89 8.06
N ASP A 160 4.36 -6.55 7.00
CA ASP A 160 3.83 -5.94 5.78
C ASP A 160 2.58 -6.67 5.27
N GLY A 161 1.49 -5.93 5.07
CA GLY A 161 0.20 -6.50 4.66
C GLY A 161 0.22 -7.11 3.26
N GLY A 162 1.14 -6.65 2.42
CA GLY A 162 1.30 -7.16 1.06
C GLY A 162 1.95 -8.54 0.97
N ILE A 163 2.24 -9.19 2.10
CA ILE A 163 2.65 -10.60 2.17
C ILE A 163 1.42 -11.50 2.10
N ALA A 164 0.41 -11.26 2.94
CA ALA A 164 -0.82 -12.05 3.00
C ALA A 164 -1.92 -11.56 2.05
N SER A 165 -2.10 -10.25 1.89
CA SER A 165 -3.13 -9.66 1.01
C SER A 165 -2.55 -8.49 0.20
N PRO A 166 -1.83 -8.76 -0.90
CA PRO A 166 -1.14 -7.73 -1.70
C PRO A 166 -2.08 -6.74 -2.38
N ILE A 167 -3.28 -7.18 -2.76
CA ILE A 167 -4.34 -6.36 -3.34
C ILE A 167 -5.60 -6.67 -2.53
N PRO A 168 -5.98 -5.86 -1.53
CA PRO A 168 -6.99 -6.23 -0.53
C PRO A 168 -8.45 -6.09 -1.03
N ILE A 169 -8.75 -6.56 -2.24
CA ILE A 169 -10.09 -6.49 -2.83
C ILE A 169 -11.11 -7.34 -2.06
N ASP A 170 -10.71 -8.53 -1.60
CA ASP A 170 -11.58 -9.41 -0.80
C ASP A 170 -12.09 -8.69 0.45
N ARG A 171 -11.26 -7.81 1.02
CA ARG A 171 -11.66 -7.00 2.17
C ARG A 171 -12.75 -6.01 1.78
N SER A 172 -12.59 -5.30 0.67
CA SER A 172 -13.62 -4.39 0.13
C SER A 172 -14.94 -5.12 -0.12
N VAL A 173 -14.90 -6.31 -0.72
CA VAL A 173 -16.08 -7.19 -0.93
C VAL A 173 -16.72 -7.59 0.40
N SER A 174 -15.91 -8.02 1.38
CA SER A 174 -16.41 -8.44 2.71
C SER A 174 -17.10 -7.32 3.50
N LYS A 175 -16.79 -6.05 3.17
CA LYS A 175 -17.44 -4.88 3.75
C LYS A 175 -18.76 -4.51 3.05
N GLY A 176 -19.17 -5.29 2.06
CA GLY A 176 -20.44 -5.12 1.34
C GLY A 176 -20.38 -4.14 0.16
N ASN A 177 -19.19 -3.65 -0.21
CA ASN A 177 -19.04 -2.82 -1.40
C ASN A 177 -19.40 -3.63 -2.66
N LYS A 178 -20.12 -2.99 -3.59
CA LYS A 178 -20.57 -3.59 -4.85
C LYS A 178 -19.72 -3.16 -6.05
N LYS A 179 -19.13 -1.97 -5.96
CA LYS A 179 -18.21 -1.41 -6.96
C LYS A 179 -16.83 -1.27 -6.32
N HIS A 180 -15.78 -1.63 -7.06
CA HIS A 180 -14.42 -1.54 -6.55
C HIS A 180 -13.51 -0.84 -7.55
N VAL A 181 -12.93 0.29 -7.15
CA VAL A 181 -11.85 0.94 -7.89
C VAL A 181 -10.54 0.37 -7.37
N VAL A 182 -9.80 -0.34 -8.22
CA VAL A 182 -8.55 -1.02 -7.83
C VAL A 182 -7.37 -0.32 -8.48
N VAL A 183 -6.45 0.18 -7.66
CA VAL A 183 -5.20 0.78 -8.12
C VAL A 183 -4.06 -0.23 -8.00
N LEU A 184 -3.57 -0.70 -9.14
CA LEU A 184 -2.43 -1.60 -9.24
C LEU A 184 -1.13 -0.80 -9.41
N THR A 185 -0.01 -1.38 -8.98
CA THR A 185 1.35 -0.82 -9.10
C THR A 185 2.16 -1.51 -10.21
N GLN A 186 1.53 -2.37 -10.98
CA GLN A 186 2.08 -3.13 -12.10
C GLN A 186 1.11 -3.10 -13.27
N VAL A 187 1.65 -3.27 -14.47
CA VAL A 187 0.89 -3.43 -15.71
C VAL A 187 -0.13 -4.59 -15.62
N ARG A 188 -1.24 -4.49 -16.37
CA ARG A 188 -2.39 -5.41 -16.32
C ARG A 188 -2.04 -6.88 -16.56
N ASP A 189 -1.05 -7.15 -17.39
CA ASP A 189 -0.59 -8.47 -17.79
C ASP A 189 0.50 -9.05 -16.86
N TYR A 190 0.87 -8.33 -15.80
CA TYR A 190 1.89 -8.79 -14.87
C TYR A 190 1.52 -10.12 -14.21
N VAL A 191 2.52 -11.01 -14.12
CA VAL A 191 2.44 -12.28 -13.40
C VAL A 191 3.53 -12.33 -12.33
N LYS A 192 3.13 -12.58 -11.09
CA LYS A 192 4.05 -12.72 -9.96
C LYS A 192 4.76 -14.07 -10.06
N LYS A 193 6.08 -14.03 -10.26
CA LYS A 193 6.92 -15.24 -10.24
C LYS A 193 7.05 -15.82 -8.83
N PRO A 194 7.17 -17.16 -8.69
CA PRO A 194 7.49 -17.82 -7.44
C PRO A 194 8.76 -17.26 -6.80
N GLN A 195 8.78 -17.17 -5.47
CA GLN A 195 9.95 -16.78 -4.70
C GLN A 195 10.24 -17.88 -3.69
N SER A 196 11.48 -18.37 -3.66
CA SER A 196 11.87 -19.41 -2.69
C SER A 196 12.14 -18.79 -1.32
N VAL A 197 11.57 -19.39 -0.28
CA VAL A 197 11.94 -19.06 1.10
C VAL A 197 13.17 -19.88 1.49
N GLY A 198 14.35 -19.28 1.27
CA GLY A 198 15.64 -19.93 1.53
C GLY A 198 15.89 -20.26 3.00
N TRP A 199 16.84 -21.16 3.26
CA TRP A 199 17.18 -21.69 4.59
C TRP A 199 17.41 -20.58 5.64
N TYR A 200 18.06 -19.49 5.24
CA TYR A 200 18.36 -18.38 6.14
C TYR A 200 17.08 -17.70 6.64
N MET A 201 16.11 -17.44 5.75
CA MET A 201 14.83 -16.84 6.12
C MET A 201 14.03 -17.76 7.03
N ARG A 202 14.01 -19.07 6.75
CA ARG A 202 13.39 -20.08 7.62
C ARG A 202 13.99 -20.06 9.02
N ARG A 203 15.33 -20.02 9.12
CA ARG A 203 16.02 -19.96 10.42
C ARG A 203 15.72 -18.66 11.17
N LYS A 204 15.74 -17.52 10.48
CA LYS A 204 15.53 -16.20 11.09
C LYS A 204 14.10 -16.03 11.59
N TYR A 205 13.11 -16.47 10.83
CA TYR A 205 11.68 -16.35 11.15
C TYR A 205 11.07 -17.66 11.66
N ARG A 206 11.88 -18.57 12.24
CA ARG A 206 11.40 -19.88 12.74
C ARG A 206 10.26 -19.77 13.76
N GLN A 207 10.23 -18.66 14.51
CA GLN A 207 9.20 -18.36 15.50
C GLN A 207 7.89 -17.84 14.89
N PHE A 208 7.89 -17.53 13.59
CA PHE A 208 6.75 -16.99 12.83
C PHE A 208 6.38 -17.95 11.68
N PRO A 209 5.77 -19.10 11.99
CA PRO A 209 5.46 -20.13 11.00
C PRO A 209 4.45 -19.62 9.95
N GLY A 210 3.44 -18.85 10.37
CA GLY A 210 2.46 -18.23 9.49
C GLY A 210 3.09 -17.29 8.47
N LEU A 211 4.01 -16.43 8.91
CA LEU A 211 4.77 -15.55 8.02
C LEU A 211 5.52 -16.33 6.93
N LEU A 212 6.22 -17.41 7.30
CA LEU A 212 6.96 -18.23 6.34
C LEU A 212 6.03 -18.85 5.29
N LYS A 213 4.88 -19.38 5.72
CA LYS A 213 3.85 -19.94 4.83
C LYS A 213 3.26 -18.88 3.91
N ALA A 214 2.94 -17.70 4.43
CA ALA A 214 2.42 -16.58 3.65
C ALA A 214 3.43 -16.11 2.59
N MET A 215 4.72 -16.02 2.96
CA MET A 215 5.79 -15.67 2.02
C MET A 215 5.92 -16.67 0.86
N GLU A 216 5.79 -17.97 1.12
CA GLU A 216 5.80 -19.01 0.08
C GLU A 216 4.59 -18.89 -0.85
N ARG A 217 3.39 -18.72 -0.28
CA ARG A 217 2.13 -18.67 -1.02
C ARG A 217 1.87 -17.34 -1.73
N ARG A 218 2.59 -16.27 -1.38
CA ARG A 218 2.35 -14.90 -1.85
C ARG A 218 2.14 -14.77 -3.36
N HIS A 219 2.90 -15.51 -4.16
CA HIS A 219 2.78 -15.45 -5.61
C HIS A 219 1.50 -16.10 -6.14
N HIS A 220 1.03 -17.18 -5.51
CA HIS A 220 -0.28 -17.77 -5.79
C HIS A 220 -1.39 -16.78 -5.43
N VAL A 221 -1.39 -16.27 -4.20
CA VAL A 221 -2.39 -15.29 -3.73
C VAL A 221 -2.46 -14.10 -4.68
N TYR A 222 -1.32 -13.50 -5.03
CA TYR A 222 -1.27 -12.36 -5.95
C TYR A 222 -1.90 -12.67 -7.32
N ASN A 223 -1.54 -13.81 -7.92
CA ASN A 223 -2.02 -14.18 -9.25
C ASN A 223 -3.50 -14.60 -9.23
N GLU A 224 -3.96 -15.27 -8.17
CA GLU A 224 -5.36 -15.61 -7.94
C GLU A 224 -6.22 -14.34 -7.80
N THR A 225 -5.76 -13.38 -6.98
CA THR A 225 -6.44 -12.08 -6.83
C THR A 225 -6.50 -11.31 -8.16
N LEU A 226 -5.43 -11.31 -8.97
CA LEU A 226 -5.47 -10.69 -10.30
C LEU A 226 -6.47 -11.38 -11.25
N SER A 227 -6.56 -12.71 -11.21
CA SER A 227 -7.56 -13.45 -12.00
C SER A 227 -8.98 -13.06 -11.59
N TYR A 228 -9.25 -13.03 -10.28
CA TYR A 228 -10.53 -12.57 -9.73
C TYR A 228 -10.86 -11.13 -10.18
N ILE A 229 -9.92 -10.20 -10.06
CA ILE A 229 -10.08 -8.80 -10.51
C ILE A 229 -10.46 -8.74 -11.99
N ARG A 230 -9.79 -9.50 -12.86
CA ARG A 230 -10.09 -9.51 -14.30
C ARG A 230 -11.47 -10.09 -14.61
N GLU A 231 -11.93 -11.06 -13.84
CA GLU A 231 -13.28 -11.62 -13.99
C GLU A 231 -14.35 -10.64 -13.54
N GLU A 232 -14.15 -9.97 -12.40
CA GLU A 232 -15.09 -8.97 -11.88
C GLU A 232 -15.09 -7.66 -12.70
N GLU A 233 -13.97 -7.30 -13.32
CA GLU A 233 -13.90 -6.17 -14.27
C GLU A 233 -14.78 -6.44 -15.50
N LYS A 234 -14.75 -7.68 -16.05
CA LYS A 234 -15.64 -8.07 -17.16
C LYS A 234 -17.13 -8.03 -16.78
N LYS A 235 -17.45 -8.24 -15.51
CA LYS A 235 -18.82 -8.16 -14.97
C LYS A 235 -19.26 -6.71 -14.70
N GLY A 236 -18.35 -5.74 -14.77
CA GLY A 236 -18.62 -4.34 -14.45
C GLY A 236 -18.65 -4.04 -12.95
N ASN A 237 -18.10 -4.92 -12.09
CA ASN A 237 -18.03 -4.72 -10.64
C ASN A 237 -16.72 -4.06 -10.21
N VAL A 238 -15.67 -4.18 -11.02
CA VAL A 238 -14.32 -3.65 -10.75
C VAL A 238 -13.89 -2.70 -11.85
N PHE A 239 -13.28 -1.58 -11.46
CA PHE A 239 -12.59 -0.66 -12.37
C PHE A 239 -11.11 -0.62 -12.01
N VAL A 240 -10.23 -1.03 -12.94
CA VAL A 240 -8.79 -1.10 -12.68
C VAL A 240 -8.07 0.13 -13.24
N ILE A 241 -7.32 0.81 -12.37
CA ILE A 241 -6.32 1.81 -12.74
C ILE A 241 -4.93 1.18 -12.53
N SER A 242 -4.11 1.15 -13.56
CA SER A 242 -2.81 0.46 -13.54
C SER A 242 -1.86 1.12 -14.54
N PRO A 243 -0.53 1.06 -14.32
CA PRO A 243 0.44 1.62 -15.24
C PRO A 243 0.20 1.19 -16.70
N SER A 244 0.06 2.15 -17.60
CA SER A 244 -0.02 1.94 -19.05
C SER A 244 1.27 1.38 -19.67
N LEU A 245 2.40 1.67 -19.03
CA LEU A 245 3.75 1.23 -19.37
C LEU A 245 4.38 0.55 -18.16
N SER A 246 5.32 -0.36 -18.43
CA SER A 246 6.08 -1.02 -17.37
C SER A 246 6.74 0.03 -16.45
N PRO A 247 6.56 -0.08 -15.12
CA PRO A 247 6.91 1.01 -14.22
C PRO A 247 8.40 1.34 -14.16
N GLY A 248 9.29 0.45 -14.63
CA GLY A 248 10.75 0.68 -14.60
C GLY A 248 11.37 0.88 -13.21
N VAL A 249 10.55 0.74 -12.16
CA VAL A 249 10.82 1.00 -10.75
C VAL A 249 10.72 -0.30 -9.94
N GLY A 250 11.77 -0.60 -9.19
CA GLY A 250 11.78 -1.72 -8.24
C GLY A 250 11.00 -1.40 -6.96
N ARG A 251 10.83 -2.39 -6.07
CA ARG A 251 10.23 -2.18 -4.74
C ARG A 251 11.07 -1.30 -3.81
N VAL A 252 12.37 -1.22 -4.07
CA VAL A 252 13.32 -0.31 -3.42
C VAL A 252 14.02 0.44 -4.54
N GLU A 253 13.59 1.68 -4.78
CA GLU A 253 14.14 2.56 -5.82
C GLU A 253 14.61 3.87 -5.18
N ARG A 254 15.72 4.41 -5.69
CA ARG A 254 16.36 5.64 -5.19
C ARG A 254 16.58 6.69 -6.27
N ASN A 255 16.36 6.33 -7.54
CA ASN A 255 16.44 7.26 -8.65
C ASN A 255 15.19 8.16 -8.68
N ARG A 256 15.39 9.45 -8.37
CA ARG A 256 14.31 10.45 -8.33
C ARG A 256 13.62 10.62 -9.68
N ASP A 257 14.36 10.54 -10.78
CA ASP A 257 13.79 10.75 -12.12
C ASP A 257 12.84 9.60 -12.47
N LYS A 258 13.25 8.35 -12.20
CA LYS A 258 12.37 7.19 -12.36
C LYS A 258 11.09 7.28 -11.54
N LEU A 259 11.22 7.68 -10.27
CA LEU A 259 10.08 7.85 -9.36
C LEU A 259 9.16 8.98 -9.83
N THR A 260 9.73 10.09 -10.29
CA THR A 260 8.99 11.25 -10.82
C THR A 260 8.28 10.89 -12.12
N THR A 261 8.91 10.12 -13.00
CA THR A 261 8.28 9.62 -14.22
C THR A 261 7.09 8.73 -13.90
N LEU A 262 7.25 7.76 -12.98
CA LEU A 262 6.17 6.87 -12.59
C LEU A 262 5.03 7.61 -11.86
N TYR A 263 5.34 8.64 -11.08
CA TYR A 263 4.35 9.54 -10.47
C TYR A 263 3.50 10.23 -11.54
N ARG A 264 4.15 10.88 -12.52
CA ARG A 264 3.47 11.60 -13.60
C ARG A 264 2.61 10.66 -14.45
N GLN A 265 3.11 9.45 -14.69
CA GLN A 265 2.34 8.42 -15.38
C GLN A 265 1.06 8.06 -14.61
N GLY A 266 1.11 7.94 -13.28
CA GLY A 266 -0.10 7.72 -12.48
C GLY A 266 -1.14 8.83 -12.59
N ILE A 267 -0.71 10.08 -12.70
CA ILE A 267 -1.62 11.22 -12.95
C ILE A 267 -2.24 11.11 -14.34
N GLU A 268 -1.42 10.84 -15.36
CA GLU A 268 -1.89 10.77 -16.76
C GLU A 268 -2.87 9.61 -16.97
N ASP A 269 -2.50 8.40 -16.53
CA ASP A 269 -3.35 7.21 -16.65
C ASP A 269 -4.70 7.43 -15.94
N ALA A 270 -4.70 8.10 -14.78
CA ALA A 270 -5.94 8.43 -14.07
C ALA A 270 -6.78 9.47 -14.82
N ARG A 271 -6.13 10.48 -15.43
CA ARG A 271 -6.81 11.51 -16.23
C ARG A 271 -7.44 10.94 -17.49
N GLU A 272 -6.72 10.08 -18.21
CA GLU A 272 -7.24 9.41 -19.41
C GLU A 272 -8.48 8.55 -19.09
N LEU A 273 -8.54 7.98 -17.88
CA LEU A 273 -9.63 7.13 -17.41
C LEU A 273 -10.75 7.89 -16.70
N GLU A 274 -10.66 9.22 -16.53
CA GLU A 274 -11.56 10.02 -15.68
C GLU A 274 -13.03 9.87 -16.09
N VAL A 275 -13.33 9.96 -17.39
CA VAL A 275 -14.70 9.87 -17.91
C VAL A 275 -15.30 8.49 -17.63
N SER A 276 -14.57 7.42 -17.99
CA SER A 276 -15.00 6.05 -17.75
C SER A 276 -15.11 5.70 -16.27
N LEU A 277 -14.25 6.28 -15.42
CA LEU A 277 -14.35 6.13 -13.98
C LEU A 277 -15.62 6.81 -13.44
N LYS A 278 -15.96 8.02 -13.90
CA LYS A 278 -17.20 8.71 -13.52
C LYS A 278 -18.44 7.93 -13.94
N GLU A 279 -18.45 7.37 -15.16
CA GLU A 279 -19.52 6.49 -15.64
C GLU A 279 -19.63 5.21 -14.80
N PHE A 280 -18.50 4.60 -14.45
CA PHE A 280 -18.47 3.44 -13.56
C PHE A 280 -19.02 3.76 -12.17
N LEU A 281 -18.78 4.96 -11.63
CA LEU A 281 -19.20 5.38 -10.28
C LEU A 281 -20.64 5.87 -10.18
N ALA A 282 -21.25 6.27 -11.30
CA ALA A 282 -22.66 6.68 -11.41
C ALA A 282 -23.61 5.52 -11.04
#